data_AF-A0A6J4MWV2-F1
#
_entry.id   AF-A0A6J4MWV2-F1
#
_cell.length_a   1.000
_cell.length_b   1.000
_cell.length_c   1.000
_cell.angle_alpha   90.00
_cell.angle_beta   90.00
_cell.angle_gamma   90.00
#
_symmetry.space_group_name_H-M   'P 1'
#
loop_
_entity.id
_entity.type
_entity.pdbx_description
1 polymer ?
#
loop_
_entity_poly.entity_id
_entity_poly.type
_entity_poly.pdbx_seq_one_letter_code
_entity_poly.pdbx_strand_id
1 'polypeptide(L)' 'MLISLSSPDGHLMLQARGEEITAFVDRSLDVVPLGTEAQHLDIDAMVAQLLA' A
#
# COMPACT_ATOMS: atom_id res chain seq x y z
N MET A 1 -13.28 -10.61 2.47
CA MET A 1 -11.80 -10.70 2.45
C MET A 1 -11.30 -10.89 3.86
N LEU A 2 -10.34 -11.78 4.08
CA LEU A 2 -9.70 -11.98 5.38
C LEU A 2 -8.29 -11.37 5.35
N ILE A 3 -7.92 -10.65 6.41
CA ILE A 3 -6.62 -9.98 6.55
C ILE A 3 -5.99 -10.40 7.87
N SER A 4 -4.75 -10.88 7.81
CA SER A 4 -3.97 -11.24 9.00
C SER A 4 -2.93 -10.18 9.30
N LEU A 5 -2.90 -9.72 10.55
CA LEU A 5 -1.83 -8.91 11.09
C LEU A 5 -1.09 -9.73 12.13
N SER A 6 0.23 -9.78 12.01
CA SER A 6 1.10 -10.55 12.89
C SER A 6 2.21 -9.67 13.41
N SER A 7 2.46 -9.74 14.71
CA SER A 7 3.52 -9.04 15.42
C SER A 7 4.14 -9.98 16.46
N PRO A 8 5.31 -9.65 17.03
CA PRO A 8 5.90 -10.46 18.10
C PRO A 8 4.95 -10.69 19.28
N ASP A 9 4.08 -9.72 19.57
CA ASP A 9 3.14 -9.76 20.69
C ASP A 9 1.82 -10.49 20.37
N GLY A 10 1.62 -10.94 19.11
CA GLY A 10 0.48 -11.76 18.72
C GLY A 10 -0.08 -11.51 17.32
N HIS A 11 -1.28 -12.08 17.08
CA HIS A 11 -1.94 -12.11 15.78
C HIS A 11 -3.38 -11.58 15.86
N LEU A 12 -3.81 -10.87 14.81
CA LEU A 12 -5.18 -10.37 14.64
C LEU A 12 -5.74 -10.81 13.28
N MET A 13 -6.97 -11.30 13.28
CA MET A 13 -7.72 -11.63 12.08
C MET A 13 -8.85 -10.62 11.87
N LEU A 14 -8.88 -9.97 10.70
CA LEU A 14 -9.93 -9.05 10.29
C LEU A 14 -10.73 -9.63 9.13
N GLN A 15 -12.03 -9.35 9.11
CA GLN A 15 -12.91 -9.63 7.98
C GLN A 15 -13.46 -8.32 7.42
N ALA A 16 -13.25 -8.07 6.13
CA ALA A 16 -13.75 -6.91 5.41
C ALA A 16 -14.64 -7.33 4.23
N ARG A 17 -15.52 -6.43 3.77
CA ARG A 17 -16.31 -6.63 2.56
C ARG A 17 -15.39 -6.54 1.35
N GLY A 18 -15.32 -7.60 0.54
CA GLY A 18 -14.38 -7.67 -0.58
C GLY A 18 -14.63 -6.58 -1.62
N GLU A 19 -15.90 -6.33 -1.94
CA GLU A 19 -16.32 -5.31 -2.91
C GLU A 19 -15.86 -3.89 -2.55
N GLU A 20 -15.91 -3.51 -1.28
CA GLU A 20 -15.48 -2.19 -0.82
C GLU A 20 -13.96 -2.03 -0.93
N ILE A 21 -13.20 -3.09 -0.63
CA ILE A 21 -11.74 -3.11 -0.78
C ILE A 21 -11.35 -3.03 -2.26
N THR A 22 -11.99 -3.81 -3.13
CA THR A 22 -11.74 -3.77 -4.57
C THR A 22 -12.05 -2.38 -5.14
N ALA A 23 -13.21 -1.82 -4.84
CA ALA A 23 -13.58 -0.48 -5.33
C ALA A 23 -12.65 0.64 -4.83
N PHE A 24 -12.04 0.47 -3.65
CA PHE A 24 -11.01 1.38 -3.16
C PHE A 24 -9.69 1.23 -3.94
N VAL A 25 -9.26 -0.01 -4.19
CA VAL A 25 -8.03 -0.29 -4.95
C VAL A 25 -8.17 0.23 -6.39
N ASP A 26 -9.30 -0.04 -7.05
CA ASP A 26 -9.53 0.40 -8.43
C ASP A 26 -9.42 1.92 -8.58
N ARG A 27 -10.09 2.67 -7.68
CA ARG A 27 -9.99 4.14 -7.66
C ARG A 27 -8.57 4.65 -7.37
N SER A 28 -7.77 3.89 -6.63
CA SER A 28 -6.37 4.26 -6.39
C SER A 28 -5.53 4.05 -7.65
N LEU A 29 -5.81 2.99 -8.41
CA LEU A 29 -5.15 2.69 -9.68
C LEU A 29 -5.56 3.65 -10.81
N ASP A 30 -6.76 4.24 -10.74
CA ASP A 30 -7.16 5.33 -11.62
C ASP A 30 -6.31 6.60 -11.42
N VAL A 31 -5.82 6.82 -10.19
CA VAL A 31 -4.97 7.98 -9.85
C VAL A 31 -3.49 7.69 -10.15
N VAL A 32 -3.01 6.52 -9.74
CA VAL A 32 -1.64 6.06 -10.00
C VAL A 32 -1.72 4.68 -10.62
N PRO A 33 -1.62 4.59 -11.96
CA PRO A 33 -1.56 3.30 -12.64
C PRO A 33 -0.44 2.41 -12.12
N LEU A 34 -0.65 1.10 -12.22
CA LEU A 34 0.38 0.11 -11.89
C LEU A 34 1.63 0.36 -12.73
N GLY A 35 2.79 0.41 -12.08
CA GLY A 35 4.09 0.63 -12.71
C GLY A 35 4.46 2.10 -12.91
N THR A 36 3.57 3.06 -12.60
CA THR A 36 3.88 4.50 -12.67
C THR A 36 4.16 5.12 -11.30
N GLU A 37 4.23 4.34 -10.24
CA GLU A 37 4.38 4.81 -8.86
C GLU A 37 5.66 5.63 -8.67
N ALA A 38 6.76 5.23 -9.32
CA ALA A 38 8.06 5.90 -9.25
C ALA A 38 8.03 7.34 -9.80
N GLN A 39 7.04 7.70 -10.63
CA GLN A 39 6.88 9.08 -11.11
C GLN A 39 6.40 10.03 -10.01
N HIS A 40 5.81 9.49 -8.94
CA HIS A 40 5.26 10.23 -7.81
C HIS A 40 6.12 10.12 -6.55
N LEU A 41 7.08 9.20 -6.54
CA LEU A 41 7.96 8.95 -5.39
C LEU A 41 9.38 8.65 -5.89
N ASP A 42 10.22 9.70 -5.89
CA ASP A 42 11.63 9.57 -6.24
C ASP A 42 12.42 9.07 -5.02
N ILE A 43 12.49 7.74 -4.92
CA ILE A 43 13.20 7.04 -3.83
C ILE A 43 14.69 7.38 -3.85
N ASP A 44 15.30 7.54 -5.03
CA ASP A 44 16.72 7.84 -5.13
C ASP A 44 17.02 9.24 -4.59
N ALA A 45 16.18 10.23 -4.93
CA ALA A 45 16.27 11.55 -4.35
C ALA A 45 16.02 11.56 -2.83
N MET A 46 15.13 10.71 -2.32
CA MET A 46 14.89 10.58 -0.88
C MET A 46 16.08 9.94 -0.16
N VAL A 47 16.66 8.88 -0.72
CA VAL A 47 17.85 8.21 -0.17
C VAL A 47 19.04 9.17 -0.17
N ALA A 48 19.22 9.95 -1.24
CA ALA A 48 20.26 10.98 -1.31
C ALA A 48 20.12 12.03 -0.18
N GLN A 49 18.90 12.39 0.21
CA GLN A 49 18.65 13.31 1.33
C GLN A 49 18.99 12.71 2.71
N LEU A 50 18.85 11.39 2.88
CA LEU A 50 19.15 10.73 4.16
C LEU A 50 20.64 10.47 4.39
N LEU A 51 21.42 10.40 3.31
CA LEU A 51 22.86 10.11 3.35
C LEU A 51 23.74 11.37 3.27
N ALA A 52 23.14 12.55 3.17
CA ALA A 52 23.81 13.85 3.12
C ALA A 52 24.15 14.44 4.50
#